data_AF-A0A7C5JH14-F1
#
_entry.id   AF-A0A7C5JH14-F1
#
_cell.length_a   1.000
_cell.length_b   1.000
_cell.length_c   1.000
_cell.angle_alpha   90.00
_cell.angle_beta   90.00
_cell.angle_gamma   90.00
#
_symmetry.space_group_name_H-M   'P 1'
#
loop_
_entity.id
_entity.type
_entity.pdbx_description
1 polymer ?
#
loop_
_entity_poly.entity_id
_entity_poly.type
_entity_poly.pdbx_seq_one_letter_code
_entity_poly.pdbx_strand_id
1 'polypeptide(L)' 'MDSKVSKEQITQFIIAGLEEDVKEGDHTSLACIPADSRSKAKLLVKDVGVIAGVELAKAVFAHVDDSSTIHI' A
#
# COMPACT_ATOMS: atom_id res chain seq x y z
N MET A 1 18.68 -20.74 10.38
CA MET A 1 18.81 -19.67 9.37
C MET A 1 17.55 -18.83 9.48
N ASP A 2 17.56 -17.81 10.34
CA ASP A 2 16.47 -16.84 10.39
C ASP A 2 16.76 -15.76 9.35
N SER A 3 16.31 -15.99 8.12
CA SER A 3 16.36 -14.99 7.05
C SER A 3 15.30 -13.93 7.31
N LYS A 4 15.60 -12.98 8.22
CA LYS A 4 14.73 -11.84 8.48
C LYS A 4 14.83 -10.86 7.30
N VAL A 5 13.69 -10.54 6.69
CA VAL A 5 13.58 -9.47 5.70
C VAL A 5 13.89 -8.14 6.39
N SER A 6 14.86 -7.38 5.87
CA SER A 6 15.25 -6.09 6.44
C SER A 6 14.27 -4.98 6.09
N LYS A 7 14.29 -3.88 6.86
CA LYS A 7 13.46 -2.70 6.55
C LYS A 7 13.85 -2.09 5.21
N GLU A 8 15.13 -2.06 4.90
CA GLU A 8 15.65 -1.55 3.64
C GLU A 8 15.14 -2.38 2.47
N GLN A 9 15.12 -3.71 2.60
CA GLN A 9 14.55 -4.60 1.58
C GLN A 9 13.05 -4.34 1.37
N ILE A 10 12.30 -4.13 2.45
CA ILE A 10 10.88 -3.76 2.36
C ILE A 10 10.71 -2.41 1.65
N THR A 11 11.47 -1.38 2.02
CA THR A 11 11.38 -0.07 1.38
C THR A 11 11.71 -0.15 -0.10
N GLN A 12 12.77 -0.88 -0.48
CA GLN A 12 13.14 -1.05 -1.89
C GLN A 12 12.07 -1.83 -2.66
N PHE A 13 11.46 -2.85 -2.05
CA PHE A 13 10.34 -3.58 -2.64
C PHE A 13 9.15 -2.67 -2.90
N ILE A 14 8.79 -1.81 -1.94
CA ILE A 14 7.68 -0.86 -2.08
C ILE A 14 7.95 0.13 -3.21
N ILE A 15 9.15 0.74 -3.23
CA ILE A 15 9.54 1.71 -4.27
C ILE A 15 9.49 1.04 -5.65
N ALA A 16 10.07 -0.15 -5.79
CA ALA A 16 10.10 -0.86 -7.06
C ALA A 16 8.69 -1.22 -7.57
N GLY A 17 7.79 -1.66 -6.67
CA GLY A 17 6.42 -1.98 -7.04
C GLY A 17 5.60 -0.76 -7.45
N LEU A 18 5.75 0.37 -6.75
CA LEU A 18 5.08 1.62 -7.12
C LEU A 18 5.60 2.19 -8.44
N GLU A 19 6.91 2.09 -8.69
CA GLU A 19 7.53 2.50 -9.95
C GLU A 19 7.09 1.62 -11.13
N GLU A 20 6.80 0.34 -10.90
CA GLU A 20 6.23 -0.52 -11.94
C GLU A 20 4.81 -0.10 -12.32
N ASP A 21 3.95 0.10 -11.32
CA ASP A 21 2.49 0.24 -11.47
C ASP A 21 2.06 1.66 -11.86
N VAL A 22 2.71 2.69 -11.30
CA VAL A 22 2.23 4.08 -11.37
C VAL A 22 3.08 4.96 -12.29
N LYS A 23 4.42 4.87 -12.22
CA LYS A 23 5.37 5.73 -12.98
C LYS A 23 4.99 7.22 -12.95
N GLU A 24 4.55 7.76 -14.09
CA GLU A 24 4.20 9.17 -14.29
C GLU A 24 2.87 9.56 -13.62
N GLY A 25 2.11 8.60 -13.11
CA GLY A 25 0.89 8.80 -12.34
C GLY A 25 -0.24 7.87 -12.75
N ASP A 26 -1.19 7.65 -11.83
CA ASP A 26 -2.46 7.00 -12.16
C ASP A 26 -3.40 8.01 -12.82
N HIS A 27 -3.36 8.09 -14.14
CA HIS A 27 -4.18 9.03 -14.92
C HIS A 27 -5.69 8.84 -14.71
N THR A 28 -6.15 7.63 -14.39
CA THR A 28 -7.58 7.39 -14.13
C THR A 28 -7.98 8.06 -12.82
N SER A 29 -7.18 7.87 -11.76
CA SER A 29 -7.41 8.55 -10.49
C SER A 29 -7.25 10.06 -10.61
N LEU A 30 -6.22 10.55 -11.29
CA LEU A 30 -5.98 11.98 -11.49
C LEU A 30 -7.11 12.67 -12.27
N ALA A 31 -7.73 11.98 -13.23
CA ALA A 31 -8.83 12.55 -14.01
C ALA A 31 -10.19 12.49 -13.30
N CYS A 32 -10.40 11.48 -12.46
CA CYS A 32 -11.73 11.18 -11.89
C CYS A 32 -11.88 11.53 -10.40
N ILE A 33 -10.79 11.70 -9.67
CA ILE A 33 -10.80 11.90 -8.21
C ILE A 33 -10.18 13.26 -7.87
N PRO A 34 -10.90 14.15 -7.16
CA PRO A 34 -10.33 15.40 -6.67
C PRO A 34 -9.13 15.17 -5.74
N ALA A 35 -8.09 16.00 -5.85
CA ALA A 35 -6.85 15.85 -5.09
C ALA A 35 -7.02 15.99 -3.56
N ASP A 36 -8.06 16.69 -3.11
CA ASP A 36 -8.43 16.89 -1.71
C ASP A 36 -9.40 15.81 -1.17
N SER A 37 -9.83 14.88 -2.03
CA SER A 37 -10.76 13.83 -1.65
C SER A 37 -10.12 12.83 -0.68
N ARG A 38 -10.81 12.55 0.42
CA ARG A 38 -10.49 11.47 1.37
C ARG A 38 -11.67 10.54 1.54
N SER A 39 -11.41 9.26 1.37
CA SER A 39 -12.43 8.21 1.49
C SER A 39 -11.96 7.08 2.40
N LYS A 40 -12.88 6.18 2.76
CA LYS A 40 -12.59 5.00 3.55
C LYS A 40 -12.80 3.76 2.70
N ALA A 41 -11.80 2.89 2.67
CA ALA A 41 -11.90 1.57 2.06
C ALA A 41 -12.04 0.49 3.15
N LYS A 42 -12.68 -0.64 2.81
CA LYS A 42 -12.78 -1.81 3.66
C LYS A 42 -12.21 -3.03 2.95
N LEU A 43 -11.19 -3.65 3.53
CA LEU A 43 -10.67 -4.93 3.05
C LEU A 43 -11.65 -6.05 3.43
N LEU A 44 -12.28 -6.67 2.44
CA LEU A 44 -13.21 -7.78 2.63
C LEU A 44 -12.54 -9.10 2.23
N VAL A 45 -12.46 -10.04 3.17
CA VAL A 45 -11.97 -11.39 2.90
C VAL A 45 -13.14 -12.23 2.38
N LYS A 46 -12.98 -12.77 1.16
CA LYS A 46 -14.05 -13.47 0.45
C LYS A 46 -14.11 -14.97 0.72
N ASP A 47 -13.13 -15.52 1.47
CA ASP A 47 -13.05 -16.94 1.78
C ASP A 47 -12.31 -17.18 3.13
N VAL A 48 -12.39 -18.39 3.65
CA VAL A 48 -11.73 -18.77 4.90
C VAL A 48 -10.21 -18.89 4.68
N GLY A 49 -9.43 -18.25 5.55
CA GLY A 49 -7.98 -18.32 5.48
C GLY A 49 -7.27 -17.51 6.56
N VAL A 50 -5.95 -17.45 6.43
CA VAL A 50 -5.07 -16.64 7.28
C VAL A 50 -4.61 -15.42 6.49
N ILE A 51 -4.78 -14.24 7.07
CA ILE A 51 -4.26 -12.99 6.49
C ILE A 51 -2.81 -12.80 6.97
N ALA A 52 -1.89 -12.61 6.02
CA ALA A 52 -0.49 -12.32 6.29
C ALA A 52 -0.07 -11.04 5.54
N GLY A 53 0.93 -10.32 6.06
CA GLY A 53 1.46 -9.11 5.43
C GLY A 53 0.71 -7.81 5.76
N VAL A 54 -0.13 -7.79 6.80
CA VAL A 54 -0.86 -6.57 7.21
C VAL A 54 0.09 -5.43 7.57
N GLU A 55 1.22 -5.71 8.23
CA GLU A 55 2.24 -4.70 8.53
C GLU A 55 2.95 -4.16 7.28
N LEU A 56 3.14 -5.00 6.26
CA LEU A 56 3.67 -4.56 4.96
C LEU A 56 2.66 -3.65 4.25
N ALA A 57 1.38 -4.01 4.26
CA ALA A 57 0.32 -3.16 3.71
C ALA A 57 0.31 -1.78 4.38
N LYS A 58 0.44 -1.71 5.71
CA LYS A 58 0.60 -0.43 6.42
C LYS A 58 1.80 0.38 5.93
N ALA A 59 2.94 -0.28 5.73
CA ALA A 59 4.14 0.38 5.22
C ALA A 59 3.96 0.93 3.80
N VAL A 60 3.24 0.21 2.92
CA VAL A 60 2.89 0.70 1.57
C VAL A 60 2.03 1.96 1.65
N PHE A 61 0.95 1.93 2.41
CA PHE A 61 0.07 3.10 2.55
C PHE A 61 0.79 4.31 3.14
N ALA A 62 1.60 4.12 4.18
CA ALA A 62 2.39 5.19 4.77
C ALA A 62 3.49 5.74 3.84
N HIS A 63 3.97 4.94 2.89
CA HIS A 63 4.92 5.39 1.86
C HIS A 63 4.25 6.27 0.80
N VAL A 64 3.00 5.97 0.43
CA VAL A 64 2.23 6.72 -0.57
C VAL A 64 1.62 8.00 0.02
N ASP A 65 1.03 7.91 1.22
CA ASP A 65 0.46 9.03 1.97
C ASP A 65 0.64 8.77 3.47
N ASP A 66 1.55 9.52 4.11
CA ASP A 66 1.91 9.38 5.52
C ASP A 66 0.75 9.73 6.48
N SER A 67 -0.24 10.46 6.00
CA SER A 67 -1.43 10.84 6.75
C SER A 67 -2.58 9.83 6.62
N SER A 68 -2.37 8.74 5.87
CA SER A 68 -3.33 7.64 5.76
C SER A 68 -3.44 6.85 7.07
N THR A 69 -4.63 6.34 7.37
CA THR A 69 -4.91 5.61 8.61
C THR A 69 -5.51 4.24 8.33
N ILE A 70 -4.97 3.20 8.96
CA ILE A 70 -5.49 1.83 8.87
C ILE A 70 -6.06 1.40 10.22
N HIS A 71 -7.31 0.94 10.21
CA HIS A 71 -7.98 0.33 11.35
C HIS A 71 -8.09 -1.17 11.09
N ILE A 72 -7.57 -1.98 12.02
CA ILE A 72 -7.68 -3.44 12.01
C ILE A 72 -8.81 -3.84 12.94
#